data_AF-A0A7C7I720-F1
#
_entry.id   AF-A0A7C7I720-F1
#
_cell.length_a   1.000
_cell.length_b   1.000
_cell.length_c   1.000
_cell.angle_alpha   90.00
_cell.angle_beta   90.00
_cell.angle_gamma   90.00
#
_symmetry.space_group_name_H-M   'P 1'
#
loop_
_entity.id
_entity.type
_entity.pdbx_description
1 polymer ?
#
loop_
_entity_poly.entity_id
_entity_poly.type
_entity_poly.pdbx_seq_one_letter_code
_entity_poly.pdbx_strand_id
1 'polypeptide(L)'
;MTLTLANHPITEFFAGPKTLLDGSRLQVDLEELRRYLLEDQRLESVALEIVSPGDPCRVGYVFDIVEPRAKETGAGPDFPGILTPIAAAGQGT
;
A
#
# COMPACT_ATOMS: atom_id res chain seq x y z
N MET A 1 21.35 21.37 -4.57
CA MET A 1 21.83 20.06 -5.05
C MET A 1 20.94 19.66 -6.20
N THR A 2 21.48 19.55 -7.42
CA THR A 2 20.71 19.20 -8.61
C THR A 2 20.62 17.69 -8.71
N LEU A 3 19.40 17.15 -8.79
CA LEU A 3 19.16 15.72 -9.02
C LEU A 3 18.90 15.48 -10.50
N THR A 4 19.37 14.35 -11.02
CA THR A 4 19.10 13.90 -12.39
C THR A 4 18.04 12.82 -12.35
N LEU A 5 16.97 12.99 -13.12
CA LEU A 5 15.98 11.94 -13.32
C LEU A 5 16.52 10.92 -14.32
N ALA A 6 16.71 9.68 -13.88
CA ALA A 6 17.03 8.56 -14.74
C ALA A 6 15.78 7.71 -14.99
N ASN A 7 15.52 7.38 -16.25
CA ASN A 7 14.41 6.51 -16.63
C ASN A 7 14.97 5.18 -17.16
N HIS A 8 14.57 4.07 -16.53
CA HIS A 8 15.00 2.72 -16.89
C HIS A 8 13.78 1.91 -17.36
N PRO A 9 13.59 1.70 -18.67
CA PRO A 9 12.49 0.88 -19.17
C PRO A 9 12.71 -0.59 -18.82
N ILE A 10 11.70 -1.23 -18.24
CA ILE A 10 11.71 -2.66 -17.90
C ILE A 10 10.91 -3.41 -18.95
N THR A 11 11.57 -4.35 -19.63
CA THR A 11 10.94 -5.20 -20.67
C THR A 11 10.74 -6.63 -20.22
N GLU A 12 11.46 -7.05 -19.17
CA GLU A 12 11.37 -8.40 -18.61
C GLU A 12 11.50 -8.31 -17.09
N PHE A 13 10.67 -9.07 -16.39
CA PHE A 13 10.65 -9.15 -14.94
C PHE A 13 10.56 -10.61 -14.50
N PHE A 14 11.32 -10.98 -13.48
CA PHE A 14 11.26 -12.32 -12.89
C PHE A 14 11.73 -12.33 -11.44
N ALA A 15 11.22 -13.28 -10.66
CA ALA A 15 11.72 -13.55 -9.31
C ALA A 15 13.10 -14.22 -9.35
N GLY A 16 13.93 -13.95 -8.35
CA GLY A 16 15.21 -14.60 -8.18
C GLY A 16 15.84 -14.41 -6.81
N PRO A 17 17.08 -14.86 -6.61
CA PRO A 17 17.73 -14.84 -5.30
C PRO A 17 18.34 -13.48 -4.90
N LYS A 18 18.18 -12.45 -5.74
CA LYS A 18 18.68 -11.09 -5.47
C LYS A 18 17.91 -10.06 -6.28
N THR A 19 17.89 -8.82 -5.79
CA THR A 19 17.38 -7.67 -6.54
C THR A 19 18.49 -7.08 -7.42
N LEU A 20 18.28 -7.10 -8.75
CA LEU A 20 19.26 -6.65 -9.75
C LEU A 20 18.56 -6.11 -11.00
N LEU A 21 19.05 -5.00 -11.52
CA LEU A 21 18.73 -4.52 -12.87
C LEU A 21 19.91 -4.80 -13.82
N ASP A 22 19.68 -5.63 -14.84
CA ASP A 22 20.61 -5.90 -15.94
C ASP A 22 20.03 -5.39 -17.26
N GLY A 23 20.45 -4.20 -17.68
CA GLY A 23 19.86 -3.50 -18.82
C GLY A 23 18.38 -3.18 -18.56
N SER A 24 17.48 -3.89 -19.26
CA SER A 24 16.02 -3.79 -19.11
C SER A 24 15.37 -5.00 -18.45
N ARG A 25 16.19 -5.91 -17.90
CA ARG A 25 15.76 -7.15 -17.22
C ARG A 25 15.86 -6.93 -15.71
N LEU A 26 14.72 -6.98 -15.04
CA LEU A 26 14.62 -6.78 -13.59
C LEU A 26 14.43 -8.12 -12.89
N GLN A 27 15.43 -8.53 -12.11
CA GLN A 27 15.32 -9.63 -11.15
C GLN A 27 14.97 -9.04 -9.78
N VAL A 28 13.99 -9.61 -9.08
CA VAL A 28 13.64 -9.21 -7.72
C VAL A 28 13.69 -10.40 -6.78
N ASP A 29 14.33 -10.20 -5.62
CA ASP A 29 14.16 -11.10 -4.48
C ASP A 29 12.84 -10.74 -3.78
N LEU A 30 11.84 -11.60 -3.94
CA LEU A 30 10.52 -11.39 -3.37
C LEU A 30 10.52 -11.48 -1.85
N GLU A 31 11.43 -12.23 -1.24
CA GLU A 31 11.52 -12.36 0.21
C GLU A 31 12.27 -11.18 0.84
N GLU A 32 13.28 -10.64 0.15
CA GLU A 32 13.84 -9.33 0.47
C GLU A 32 12.76 -8.25 0.42
N LEU A 33 12.00 -8.18 -0.68
CA LEU A 33 10.93 -7.19 -0.85
C LEU A 33 9.83 -7.33 0.20
N ARG A 34 9.38 -8.57 0.48
CA ARG A 34 8.36 -8.84 1.50
C ARG A 34 8.82 -8.34 2.87
N ARG A 35 10.07 -8.61 3.24
CA ARG A 35 10.65 -8.18 4.52
C ARG A 35 10.72 -6.68 4.63
N TYR A 36 11.19 -6.00 3.58
CA TYR A 36 11.22 -4.54 3.52
C TYR A 36 9.83 -3.93 3.69
N LEU A 37 8.81 -4.47 3.01
CA LEU A 37 7.44 -3.99 3.15
C LEU A 37 6.90 -4.18 4.57
N LEU A 38 7.22 -5.30 5.22
CA LEU A 38 6.81 -5.60 6.60
C LEU A 38 7.57 -4.80 7.67
N GLU A 39 8.53 -3.93 7.31
CA GLU A 39 9.05 -2.93 8.24
C GLU A 39 7.97 -1.91 8.65
N ASP A 40 6.92 -1.75 7.83
CA ASP A 40 5.73 -0.99 8.19
C ASP A 40 4.83 -1.78 9.14
N GLN A 41 4.81 -1.39 10.42
CA GLN A 41 4.04 -2.04 11.48
C GLN A 41 2.52 -2.00 11.27
N ARG A 42 2.02 -1.22 10.31
CA ARG A 42 0.59 -1.21 9.95
C ARG A 42 0.20 -2.41 9.11
N LEU A 43 1.16 -3.10 8.49
CA LEU A 43 0.93 -4.28 7.67
C LEU A 43 1.13 -5.54 8.53
N GLU A 44 0.07 -6.32 8.72
CA GLU A 44 0.16 -7.62 9.40
C GLU A 44 0.85 -8.68 8.52
N SER A 45 0.54 -8.68 7.22
CA SER A 45 1.10 -9.61 6.25
C SER A 45 1.13 -9.00 4.86
N VAL A 46 2.01 -9.54 4.01
CA VAL A 46 2.12 -9.18 2.59
C VAL A 46 2.15 -10.48 1.80
N ALA A 47 1.38 -10.56 0.72
CA ALA A 47 1.45 -11.62 -0.28
C ALA A 47 1.82 -10.99 -1.63
N LEU A 48 2.75 -11.62 -2.35
CA LEU A 48 3.26 -11.14 -3.63
C LEU A 48 3.05 -12.24 -4.66
N GLU A 49 2.41 -11.90 -5.77
CA GLU A 49 2.25 -12.76 -6.93
C GLU A 49 2.77 -12.05 -8.17
N ILE A 50 3.42 -12.83 -9.04
CA ILE A 50 3.90 -12.36 -10.34
C ILE A 50 2.98 -12.95 -11.39
N VAL A 51 2.49 -12.08 -12.27
CA VAL A 51 1.69 -12.47 -13.42
C VAL A 51 2.29 -11.88 -14.68
N SER A 52 2.21 -12.62 -15.78
CA SER A 52 2.64 -12.23 -17.11
C SER A 52 1.43 -11.95 -18.01
N PRO A 53 1.61 -11.13 -19.07
CA PRO A 53 0.59 -11.00 -20.10
C PRO A 53 0.16 -12.37 -20.64
N GLY A 54 -1.14 -12.66 -20.55
CA GLY A 54 -1.71 -13.94 -20.98
C GLY A 54 -2.04 -14.90 -19.83
N ASP A 55 -1.55 -14.67 -18.62
CA ASP A 55 -1.96 -15.47 -17.46
C ASP A 55 -3.46 -15.31 -17.19
N PRO A 56 -4.17 -16.38 -16.79
CA PRO A 56 -5.60 -16.36 -16.52
C PRO A 56 -5.91 -15.66 -15.19
N CYS A 57 -5.50 -14.41 -15.07
CA CYS A 57 -5.67 -13.56 -13.89
C CYS A 57 -6.39 -12.26 -14.26
N ARG A 58 -6.94 -11.59 -13.25
CA ARG A 58 -7.50 -10.24 -13.38
C ARG A 58 -6.90 -9.36 -12.31
N VAL A 59 -6.20 -8.30 -12.73
CA VAL A 59 -5.71 -7.27 -11.82
C VAL A 59 -6.88 -6.35 -11.46
N GLY A 60 -7.30 -6.40 -10.20
CA GLY A 60 -8.27 -5.45 -9.64
C GLY A 60 -7.57 -4.16 -9.24
N TYR A 61 -8.12 -3.01 -9.63
CA TYR A 61 -7.66 -1.73 -9.12
C TYR A 61 -8.26 -1.51 -7.73
N VAL A 62 -7.43 -1.06 -6.77
CA VAL A 62 -7.93 -0.51 -5.51
C VAL A 62 -8.50 0.87 -5.83
N PHE A 63 -9.82 1.03 -5.70
CA PHE A 63 -10.50 2.28 -6.03
C PHE A 63 -10.53 3.29 -4.88
N ASP A 64 -10.51 2.81 -3.64
CA ASP A 64 -10.54 3.66 -2.45
C ASP A 64 -9.85 2.96 -1.28
N ILE A 65 -9.22 3.75 -0.41
CA ILE A 65 -8.66 3.31 0.87
C ILE A 65 -9.43 4.05 1.95
N VAL A 66 -10.33 3.34 2.63
CA VAL A 66 -11.02 3.87 3.80
C VAL A 66 -10.15 3.59 5.02
N GLU A 67 -9.52 4.64 5.55
CA GLU A 67 -8.87 4.56 6.85
C GLU A 67 -9.94 4.72 7.95
N PRO A 68 -10.22 3.67 8.76
CA PRO A 68 -11.17 3.79 9.85
C PRO A 68 -10.60 4.78 10.88
N ARG A 69 -11.33 5.86 11.13
CA ARG A 69 -10.99 6.84 12.16
C ARG A 69 -11.96 6.68 13.32
N ALA A 70 -11.41 6.63 14.53
CA ALA A 70 -12.19 6.72 15.75
C ALA A 70 -11.99 8.09 16.38
N LYS A 71 -12.98 8.55 17.13
CA LYS A 71 -12.76 9.68 18.02
C LYS A 71 -11.83 9.27 19.15
N GLU A 72 -10.89 10.13 19.47
CA GLU A 72 -10.05 9.96 20.67
C GLU A 72 -10.94 9.85 21.92
N THR A 73 -10.45 9.14 22.94
CA THR A 73 -11.20 8.99 24.19
C THR A 73 -11.50 10.37 24.78
N GLY A 74 -12.78 10.68 24.96
CA GLY A 74 -13.24 11.98 25.47
C GLY A 74 -13.56 13.02 24.39
N ALA A 75 -13.32 12.75 23.11
CA ALA A 75 -13.69 13.65 21.99
C ALA A 75 -15.20 13.61 21.61
N GLY A 76 -16.02 13.02 22.48
CA GLY A 76 -17.47 12.91 22.33
C GLY A 76 -17.90 11.66 21.54
N PRO A 77 -19.22 11.46 21.37
CA PRO A 77 -19.77 10.27 20.72
C PRO A 77 -19.52 10.26 19.21
N ASP A 78 -19.43 9.06 18.61
CA ASP A 78 -19.17 8.89 17.17
C ASP A 78 -20.34 9.38 16.30
N PHE A 79 -21.58 9.05 16.69
CA PHE A 79 -22.79 9.38 15.92
C PHE A 79 -23.91 9.93 16.82
N PRO A 80 -23.77 11.16 17.36
CA PRO A 80 -24.80 11.79 18.17
C PRO A 80 -26.10 12.00 17.39
N GLY A 81 -27.22 11.64 18.01
CA GLY A 81 -28.55 11.59 17.40
C GLY A 81 -28.91 10.23 16.77
N ILE A 82 -27.93 9.34 16.54
CA ILE A 82 -28.17 7.98 16.04
C ILE A 82 -27.89 6.96 17.14
N LEU A 83 -26.65 6.91 17.63
CA LEU A 83 -26.21 5.96 18.67
C LEU A 83 -26.30 6.53 20.08
N THR A 84 -26.28 7.86 20.21
CA THR A 84 -26.32 8.57 21.48
C THR A 84 -27.28 9.76 21.39
N PRO A 85 -27.63 10.43 22.51
CA PRO A 85 -28.33 11.71 22.46
C PRO A 85 -27.62 12.75 21.57
N ILE A 86 -28.39 13.73 21.09
CA ILE A 86 -27.88 14.82 20.26
C ILE A 86 -26.81 15.60 21.04
N ALA A 87 -25.65 15.81 20.40
CA ALA A 87 -24.50 16.54 20.92
C ALA A 87 -23.68 17.12 19.76
N ALA A 88 -22.81 18.09 20.06
CA ALA A 88 -21.88 18.63 19.07
C ALA A 88 -20.86 17.54 18.63
N ALA A 89 -20.74 17.31 17.32
CA ALA A 89 -19.90 16.24 16.78
C ALA A 89 -18.47 16.67 16.42
N GLY A 90 -18.17 17.97 16.47
CA GLY A 90 -16.84 18.52 16.19
C GLY A 90 -16.79 20.03 16.46
N GLN A 91 -15.59 20.60 16.34
CA GLN A 91 -15.34 22.05 16.39
C GLN A 91 -14.59 22.42 15.11
N GLY A 92 -15.18 23.31 14.30
CA GLY A 92 -14.51 23.87 13.12
C GLY A 92 -13.59 25.03 13.52
N THR A 93 -12.63 25.33 12.65
CA THR A 93 -11.84 26.58 12.68
C THR A 93 -12.15 27.41 11.46
#